data_AF-K7FLL2-F1
#
_entry.id   AF-K7FLL2-F1
#
_cell.length_a   1.000
_cell.length_b   1.000
_cell.length_c   1.000
_cell.angle_alpha   90.00
_cell.angle_beta   90.00
_cell.angle_gamma   90.00
#
_symmetry.space_group_name_H-M   'P 1'
#
loop_
_entity.id
_entity.type
_entity.pdbx_description
1 polymer ?
#
loop_
_entity_poly.entity_id
_entity_poly.type
_entity_poly.pdbx_seq_one_letter_code
_entity_poly.pdbx_strand_id
1 'polypeptide(L)'
;GGFALLPFLWLVNVLWFCREAFLAPAYTEQPQIKSYVQRSAVGLLFWVVVLTTWVTIFQTHRARWGELGDYLSFTIPLGIP
;
A
#
# COMPACT_ATOMS: atom_id res chain seq x y z
N GLY A 1 13.15 -4.81 -6.77
CA GLY A 1 11.92 -4.52 -7.54
C GLY A 1 10.82 -3.80 -6.77
N GLY A 2 11.08 -3.15 -5.64
CA GLY A 2 10.02 -2.56 -4.83
C GLY A 2 9.52 -1.17 -5.27
N PHE A 3 10.31 -0.40 -6.02
CA PHE A 3 10.01 0.99 -6.35
C PHE A 3 8.85 1.24 -7.35
N ALA A 4 8.12 0.19 -7.74
CA ALA A 4 7.14 0.25 -8.83
C ALA A 4 5.68 0.35 -8.33
N LEU A 5 5.38 1.20 -7.35
CA LEU A 5 3.98 1.52 -6.93
C LEU A 5 3.12 0.28 -6.57
N LEU A 6 3.73 -0.81 -6.10
CA LEU A 6 3.06 -2.10 -5.86
C LEU A 6 3.02 -2.43 -4.35
N PRO A 7 2.12 -1.80 -3.57
CA PRO A 7 2.01 -2.09 -2.14
C PRO A 7 1.66 -3.57 -1.87
N PHE A 8 0.88 -4.21 -2.74
CA PHE A 8 0.56 -5.63 -2.59
C PHE A 8 1.80 -6.53 -2.69
N LEU A 9 2.76 -6.19 -3.55
CA LEU A 9 4.02 -6.93 -3.67
C LEU A 9 4.87 -6.77 -2.40
N TRP A 10 4.84 -5.60 -1.76
CA TRP A 10 5.49 -5.39 -0.46
C TRP A 10 4.82 -6.20 0.66
N LEU A 11 3.50 -6.32 0.63
CA LEU A 11 2.77 -7.18 1.58
C LEU A 11 3.16 -8.65 1.43
N VAL A 12 3.19 -9.18 0.20
CA VAL A 12 3.63 -10.56 -0.06
C VAL A 12 5.07 -10.75 0.42
N ASN A 13 5.97 -9.81 0.13
CA ASN A 13 7.36 -9.85 0.58
C ASN A 13 7.46 -9.91 2.11
N VAL A 14 6.69 -9.07 2.82
CA VAL A 14 6.68 -9.08 4.28
C VAL A 14 6.15 -10.40 4.83
N LEU A 15 5.03 -10.91 4.33
CA LEU A 15 4.42 -12.14 4.85
C LEU A 15 5.28 -13.39 4.57
N TRP A 16 5.86 -13.49 3.37
CA TRP A 16 6.67 -14.63 2.96
C TRP A 16 7.98 -14.69 3.74
N PHE A 17 8.70 -13.57 3.80
CA PHE A 17 10.02 -13.51 4.44
C PHE A 17 9.95 -13.23 5.95
N CYS A 18 8.78 -12.92 6.54
CA CYS A 18 8.65 -12.78 7.99
C CYS A 18 9.05 -14.07 8.72
N ARG A 19 8.64 -15.23 8.20
CA ARG A 19 9.01 -16.51 8.79
C ARG A 19 10.53 -16.74 8.72
N GLU A 20 11.16 -16.38 7.61
CA GLU A 20 12.59 -16.56 7.38
C GLU A 20 13.45 -15.53 8.15
N ALA A 21 12.91 -14.34 8.38
CA ALA A 21 13.57 -13.26 9.12
C ALA A 21 13.46 -13.39 10.64
N PHE A 22 12.36 -13.98 11.16
CA PHE A 22 12.06 -13.99 12.60
C PHE A 22 11.92 -15.38 13.22
N LEU A 23 11.50 -16.42 12.48
CA LEU A 23 11.26 -17.76 13.02
C LEU A 23 12.38 -18.76 12.67
N ALA A 24 13.16 -18.51 11.61
CA ALA A 24 14.26 -19.39 11.24
C ALA A 24 15.45 -19.30 12.23
N PRO A 25 16.22 -20.39 12.40
CA PRO A 25 17.49 -20.37 13.14
C PRO A 25 18.45 -19.32 12.60
N ALA A 26 19.38 -18.83 13.42
CA ALA A 26 20.32 -17.79 12.99
C ALA A 26 21.22 -18.27 11.84
N TYR A 27 21.25 -17.53 10.73
CA TYR A 27 22.16 -17.74 9.60
C TYR A 27 22.75 -16.39 9.14
N THR A 28 23.87 -16.45 8.42
CA THR A 28 24.71 -15.28 8.05
C THR A 28 23.96 -14.15 7.33
N GLU A 29 22.98 -14.50 6.49
CA GLU A 29 22.21 -13.53 5.68
C GLU A 29 20.91 -13.02 6.37
N GLN A 30 20.54 -13.61 7.51
CA GLN A 30 19.33 -13.24 8.26
C GLN A 30 19.23 -11.73 8.61
N PRO A 31 20.29 -11.03 9.06
CA PRO A 31 20.19 -9.61 9.38
C PRO A 31 19.94 -8.74 8.14
N GLN A 32 20.45 -9.13 6.97
CA GLN A 32 20.16 -8.42 5.72
C GLN A 32 18.69 -8.59 5.32
N ILE A 33 18.17 -9.82 5.35
CA ILE A 33 16.76 -10.11 5.04
C ILE A 33 15.83 -9.36 5.99
N LYS A 34 16.14 -9.34 7.29
CA LYS A 34 15.36 -8.60 8.29
C LYS A 34 15.26 -7.11 7.97
N SER A 35 16.37 -6.48 7.57
CA SER A 35 16.40 -5.07 7.15
C SER A 35 15.54 -4.84 5.90
N TYR A 36 15.59 -5.73 4.91
CA TYR A 36 14.75 -5.63 3.71
C TYR A 36 13.25 -5.79 4.00
N VAL A 37 12.89 -6.73 4.88
CA VAL A 37 11.51 -6.92 5.32
C VAL A 37 11.00 -5.69 6.07
N GLN A 38 11.81 -5.11 6.96
CA GLN A 38 11.46 -3.88 7.67
C GLN A 38 11.26 -2.69 6.72
N ARG A 39 12.17 -2.50 5.75
CA ARG A 39 12.01 -1.45 4.72
C ARG A 39 10.76 -1.65 3.89
N SER A 40 10.44 -2.89 3.53
CA SER A 40 9.21 -3.24 2.81
C SER A 40 7.95 -2.97 3.63
N ALA A 41 7.98 -3.25 4.93
CA ALA A 41 6.86 -2.97 5.84
C ALA A 41 6.62 -1.46 6.03
N VAL A 42 7.69 -0.66 6.17
CA VAL A 42 7.58 0.80 6.24
C VAL A 42 7.00 1.37 4.95
N GLY A 43 7.48 0.88 3.81
CA GLY A 43 6.91 1.24 2.52
C GLY A 43 5.42 0.88 2.41
N LEU A 44 5.04 -0.31 2.86
CA LEU A 44 3.65 -0.76 2.83
C LEU A 44 2.76 0.17 3.66
N LEU A 45 3.18 0.51 4.87
CA LEU A 45 2.48 1.45 5.74
C LEU A 45 2.33 2.83 5.09
N PHE A 46 3.39 3.33 4.46
CA PHE A 46 3.35 4.59 3.73
C PHE A 46 2.27 4.57 2.63
N TRP A 47 2.23 3.51 1.80
CA TRP A 47 1.19 3.40 0.77
C TRP A 47 -0.21 3.23 1.32
N VAL A 48 -0.38 2.49 2.41
CA VAL A 48 -1.67 2.35 3.07
C VAL A 48 -2.18 3.72 3.51
N VAL A 49 -1.34 4.55 4.13
CA VAL A 49 -1.69 5.91 4.53
C VAL A 49 -2.04 6.76 3.32
N VAL A 50 -1.17 6.82 2.30
CA VAL A 50 -1.38 7.62 1.09
C VAL A 50 -2.68 7.23 0.38
N LEU A 51 -2.92 5.94 0.16
CA LEU A 51 -4.12 5.45 -0.51
C LEU A 51 -5.37 5.70 0.32
N THR A 52 -5.32 5.49 1.63
CA THR A 52 -6.46 5.74 2.51
C THR A 52 -6.82 7.23 2.52
N THR A 53 -5.82 8.11 2.68
CA THR A 53 -6.01 9.55 2.61
C THR A 53 -6.58 9.98 1.26
N TRP A 54 -6.05 9.47 0.15
CA TRP A 54 -6.57 9.76 -1.18
C TRP A 54 -8.03 9.32 -1.34
N VAL A 55 -8.36 8.08 -0.93
CA VAL A 55 -9.73 7.55 -0.98
C VAL A 55 -10.66 8.40 -0.11
N THR A 56 -10.26 8.78 1.11
CA THR A 56 -11.07 9.64 1.97
C THR A 56 -11.32 11.01 1.34
N ILE A 57 -10.29 11.66 0.79
CA ILE A 57 -10.44 12.96 0.10
C ILE A 57 -11.38 12.81 -1.09
N PHE A 58 -11.16 11.80 -1.93
CA PHE A 58 -11.99 11.55 -3.11
C PHE A 58 -13.44 11.30 -2.72
N GLN A 59 -13.72 10.41 -1.75
CA GLN A 59 -15.09 10.11 -1.34
C GLN A 59 -15.80 11.31 -0.68
N THR A 60 -15.08 12.15 0.06
CA THR A 60 -15.68 13.31 0.77
C THR A 60 -15.83 14.55 -0.11
N HIS A 61 -14.95 14.74 -1.09
CA HIS A 61 -14.92 15.95 -1.90
C HIS A 61 -15.33 15.72 -3.37
N ARG A 62 -15.48 14.47 -3.85
CA ARG A 62 -15.88 14.17 -5.25
C ARG A 62 -17.08 15.00 -5.70
N ALA A 63 -18.15 15.06 -4.91
CA ALA A 63 -19.35 15.82 -5.26
C ALA A 63 -19.09 17.33 -5.37
N ARG A 64 -18.10 17.86 -4.64
CA ARG A 64 -17.70 19.28 -4.70
C ARG A 64 -16.80 19.58 -5.90
N TRP A 65 -16.18 18.57 -6.50
CA TRP A 65 -15.24 18.74 -7.61
C TRP A 65 -15.93 18.84 -8.97
N GLY A 66 -17.26 18.64 -9.02
CA GLY A 66 -18.05 18.76 -10.24
C GLY A 66 -17.55 17.84 -11.36
N GLU A 67 -17.37 18.41 -12.56
CA GLU A 67 -16.92 17.66 -13.75
C GLU A 67 -15.58 16.94 -13.54
N LEU A 68 -14.63 17.53 -12.81
CA LEU A 68 -13.36 16.88 -12.50
C LEU A 68 -13.56 15.61 -11.65
N GLY A 69 -14.52 15.65 -10.71
CA GLY A 69 -14.90 14.50 -9.90
C GLY A 69 -15.48 13.38 -10.75
N ASP A 70 -16.27 13.71 -11.77
CA ASP A 70 -16.86 12.74 -12.69
C ASP A 70 -15.83 12.17 -13.69
N TYR A 71 -14.92 12.99 -14.23
CA TYR A 71 -13.84 12.51 -15.10
C TYR A 71 -12.89 11.53 -14.39
N LEU A 72 -12.59 11.77 -13.12
CA LEU A 72 -11.73 10.91 -12.31
C LEU A 72 -12.47 9.67 -11.76
N SER A 73 -13.80 9.61 -11.88
CA SER A 73 -14.60 8.52 -11.37
C SER A 73 -14.74 7.40 -12.39
N PHE A 74 -14.11 6.26 -12.09
CA PHE A 74 -14.31 5.06 -12.90
C PHE A 74 -15.72 4.47 -12.74
N THR A 75 -16.30 4.56 -11.54
CA THR A 75 -17.66 4.10 -11.25
C THR A 75 -18.46 5.25 -10.66
N ILE A 76 -19.49 5.70 -11.39
CA ILE A 76 -20.39 6.77 -10.94
C ILE A 76 -21.58 6.14 -10.21
N PRO A 77 -21.83 6.48 -8.93
CA PRO A 77 -23.00 5.98 -8.21
C PRO A 77 -24.28 6.57 -8.81
N LEU A 78 -25.20 5.72 -9.27
CA LEU A 78 -26.42 6.12 -9.98
C LEU A 78 -27.49 6.80 -9.09
N GLY A 79 -27.28 6.89 -7.77
CA GLY A 79 -28.30 7.34 -6.81
C GLY A 79 -27.88 8.43 -5.84
N ILE A 80 -26.65 8.94 -5.92
CA ILE A 80 -26.15 9.99 -5.02
C ILE A 80 -25.60 11.11 -5.91
N PRO A 81 -26.16 12.34 -5.85
CA PRO A 81 -25.67 13.49 -6.59
C PRO A 81 -24.25 13.90 -6.15
#